data_AF-A0AAU7FI58-F1
#
_entry.id   AF-A0AAU7FI58-F1
#
_cell.length_a   1.000
_cell.length_b   1.000
_cell.length_c   1.000
_cell.angle_alpha   90.00
_cell.angle_beta   90.00
_cell.angle_gamma   90.00
#
_symmetry.space_group_name_H-M   'P 1'
#
loop_
_entity.id
_entity.type
_entity.pdbx_description
1 polymer ?
#
loop_
_entity_poly.entity_id
_entity_poly.type
_entity_poly.pdbx_seq_one_letter_code
_entity_poly.pdbx_strand_id
1 'polypeptide(L)'
;MKRNIILTILASLVLLLSSPAHAVTKKEPAHVVILLDLSGSMAQSVEGEKKIDIAKRSIQSFASILSEDTQVLLRVFGHEGTNKNAGKAVSCASSEAVYGFGTYEQAAFQQALNVYGPTGWTPLAKALTDTKQDFEDHQAEGKNIVYVVSDGEETCGGSPSQAAKQLHEEGIDTIVNIIGFDVNEKEAKSLKSVAKAGGGQYQPAANAEELNHILQKEANSFGQ
;
A
#
# COMPACT_ATOMS: atom_id res chain seq x y z
N MET A 1 47.60 -4.14 -82.45
CA MET A 1 47.17 -4.87 -81.22
C MET A 1 47.07 -3.88 -80.07
N LYS A 2 45.87 -3.43 -79.71
CA LYS A 2 45.62 -2.63 -78.50
C LYS A 2 44.77 -3.50 -77.57
N ARG A 3 45.31 -3.90 -76.41
CA ARG A 3 44.60 -4.68 -75.38
C ARG A 3 44.07 -3.71 -74.33
N ASN A 4 42.75 -3.67 -74.19
CA ASN A 4 42.04 -2.99 -73.12
C ASN A 4 42.30 -3.72 -71.78
N ILE A 5 42.61 -2.96 -70.73
CA ILE A 5 42.61 -3.45 -69.35
C ILE A 5 41.44 -2.75 -68.66
N ILE A 6 40.37 -3.50 -68.39
CA ILE A 6 39.23 -3.07 -67.58
C ILE A 6 39.55 -3.47 -66.14
N LEU A 7 39.69 -2.48 -65.26
CA LEU A 7 39.94 -2.65 -63.84
C LEU A 7 38.59 -2.63 -63.10
N THR A 8 38.07 -3.80 -62.73
CA THR A 8 36.86 -3.93 -61.91
C THR A 8 37.21 -3.76 -60.43
N ILE A 9 36.83 -2.63 -59.84
CA ILE A 9 36.92 -2.37 -58.40
C ILE A 9 35.72 -3.04 -57.73
N LEU A 10 35.99 -4.06 -56.90
CA LEU A 10 34.98 -4.74 -56.09
C LEU A 10 34.85 -3.99 -54.76
N ALA A 11 33.79 -3.21 -54.59
CA ALA A 11 33.48 -2.54 -53.33
C ALA A 11 32.80 -3.52 -52.37
N SER A 12 33.54 -4.03 -51.37
CA SER A 12 32.98 -4.83 -50.28
C SER A 12 32.20 -3.96 -49.31
N LEU A 13 30.87 -4.00 -49.41
CA LEU A 13 29.94 -3.38 -48.48
C LEU A 13 29.88 -4.20 -47.17
N VAL A 14 30.59 -3.75 -46.14
CA VAL A 14 30.48 -4.30 -44.79
C VAL A 14 29.22 -3.72 -44.15
N LEU A 15 28.12 -4.49 -44.13
CA LEU A 15 26.96 -4.18 -43.29
C LEU A 15 27.36 -4.37 -41.81
N LEU A 16 27.59 -3.26 -41.11
CA LEU A 16 27.61 -3.24 -39.65
C LEU A 16 26.20 -3.58 -39.14
N LEU A 17 26.00 -4.84 -38.78
CA LEU A 17 24.83 -5.27 -38.00
C LEU A 17 24.95 -4.65 -36.60
N SER A 18 24.46 -3.43 -36.42
CA SER A 18 24.19 -2.88 -35.09
C SER A 18 23.05 -3.70 -34.51
N SER A 19 23.37 -4.71 -33.70
CA SER A 19 22.37 -5.39 -32.89
C SER A 19 21.64 -4.35 -32.03
N PRO A 20 20.30 -4.30 -32.04
CA PRO A 20 19.59 -3.50 -31.06
C PRO A 20 19.90 -4.10 -29.70
N ALA A 21 20.71 -3.39 -28.92
CA ALA A 21 20.83 -3.64 -27.49
C ALA A 21 19.40 -3.56 -26.94
N HIS A 22 18.84 -4.70 -26.58
CA HIS A 22 17.58 -4.76 -25.86
C HIS A 22 17.87 -4.10 -24.52
N ALA A 23 17.50 -2.82 -24.38
CA ALA A 23 17.51 -2.14 -23.10
C ALA A 23 16.53 -2.92 -22.21
N VAL A 24 17.06 -3.77 -21.33
CA VAL A 24 16.29 -4.35 -20.25
C VAL A 24 15.92 -3.17 -19.35
N THR A 25 14.69 -2.68 -19.49
CA THR A 25 14.12 -1.71 -18.57
C THR A 25 14.05 -2.39 -17.21
N LYS A 26 14.98 -2.05 -16.30
CA LYS A 26 14.93 -2.52 -14.91
C LYS A 26 13.62 -1.99 -14.32
N LYS A 27 12.71 -2.90 -13.96
CA LYS A 27 11.46 -2.53 -13.26
C LYS A 27 11.86 -1.82 -11.98
N GLU A 28 11.35 -0.62 -11.75
CA GLU A 28 11.65 0.12 -10.53
C GLU A 28 11.13 -0.66 -9.32
N PRO A 29 11.88 -0.72 -8.19
CA PRO A 29 11.40 -1.35 -6.97
C PRO A 29 10.07 -0.74 -6.54
N ALA A 30 9.15 -1.59 -6.07
CA ALA A 30 7.85 -1.16 -5.58
C ALA A 30 7.66 -1.64 -4.14
N HIS A 31 7.20 -0.75 -3.28
CA HIS A 31 6.91 -1.02 -1.89
C HIS A 31 5.44 -0.71 -1.63
N VAL A 32 4.74 -1.66 -1.03
CA VAL A 32 3.33 -1.53 -0.66
C VAL A 32 3.19 -1.72 0.84
N VAL A 33 2.76 -0.68 1.53
CA VAL A 33 2.42 -0.73 2.94
C VAL A 33 0.89 -0.79 3.09
N ILE A 34 0.39 -1.77 3.82
CA ILE A 34 -1.02 -1.95 4.11
C ILE A 34 -1.27 -1.60 5.57
N LEU A 35 -2.10 -0.61 5.83
CA LEU A 35 -2.52 -0.19 7.17
C LEU A 35 -3.92 -0.67 7.43
N LEU A 36 -4.07 -1.59 8.39
CA LEU A 36 -5.36 -2.11 8.81
C LEU A 36 -5.77 -1.53 10.16
N ASP A 37 -6.89 -0.81 10.16
CA ASP A 37 -7.55 -0.35 11.37
C ASP A 37 -8.12 -1.55 12.14
N LEU A 38 -7.69 -1.71 13.39
CA LEU A 38 -8.20 -2.72 14.32
C LEU A 38 -8.96 -2.06 15.49
N SER A 39 -9.43 -0.82 15.33
CA SER A 39 -10.22 -0.14 16.34
C SER A 39 -11.52 -0.88 16.66
N GLY A 40 -12.14 -0.55 17.80
CA GLY A 40 -13.32 -1.26 18.28
C GLY A 40 -14.53 -1.23 17.34
N SER A 41 -14.64 -0.23 16.45
CA SER A 41 -15.71 -0.15 15.44
C SER A 41 -15.66 -1.28 14.43
N MET A 42 -14.47 -1.81 14.12
CA MET A 42 -14.27 -2.94 13.20
C MET A 42 -14.84 -4.27 13.73
N ALA A 43 -15.29 -4.31 14.99
CA ALA A 43 -16.05 -5.43 15.55
C ALA A 43 -17.51 -5.47 15.08
N GLN A 44 -18.03 -4.38 14.52
CA GLN A 44 -19.38 -4.30 13.96
C GLN A 44 -19.50 -5.17 12.71
N SER A 45 -20.74 -5.42 12.30
CA SER A 45 -21.03 -6.25 11.13
C SER A 45 -21.61 -5.44 9.98
N VAL A 46 -21.22 -5.82 8.77
CA VAL A 46 -21.81 -5.38 7.51
C VAL A 46 -22.37 -6.62 6.85
N GLU A 47 -23.66 -6.59 6.50
CA GLU A 47 -24.34 -7.72 5.84
C GLU A 47 -24.22 -9.07 6.59
N GLY A 48 -24.05 -9.03 7.92
CA GLY A 48 -23.99 -10.21 8.77
C GLY A 48 -22.59 -10.80 9.02
N GLU A 49 -21.53 -10.24 8.42
CA GLU A 49 -20.13 -10.61 8.66
C GLU A 49 -19.41 -9.44 9.38
N LYS A 50 -18.45 -9.73 10.27
CA LYS A 50 -17.71 -8.65 10.96
C LYS A 50 -16.85 -7.89 9.97
N LYS A 51 -16.79 -6.56 10.10
CA LYS A 51 -15.95 -5.69 9.28
C LYS A 51 -14.50 -6.16 9.27
N ILE A 52 -13.98 -6.51 10.44
CA ILE A 52 -12.60 -6.99 10.55
C ILE A 52 -12.32 -8.27 9.74
N ASP A 53 -13.25 -9.21 9.73
CA ASP A 53 -13.05 -10.50 9.04
C ASP A 53 -13.06 -10.29 7.52
N ILE A 54 -13.96 -9.42 7.05
CA ILE A 54 -14.00 -8.96 5.66
C ILE A 54 -12.67 -8.29 5.29
N ALA A 55 -12.23 -7.29 6.07
CA ALA A 55 -11.03 -6.52 5.78
C ALA A 55 -9.77 -7.39 5.73
N LYS A 56 -9.59 -8.31 6.69
CA LYS A 56 -8.46 -9.25 6.70
C LYS A 56 -8.43 -10.12 5.44
N ARG A 57 -9.57 -10.70 5.07
CA ARG A 57 -9.69 -11.54 3.87
C ARG A 57 -9.42 -10.75 2.60
N SER A 58 -9.94 -9.53 2.50
CA SER A 58 -9.73 -8.65 1.34
C SER A 58 -8.28 -8.22 1.20
N ILE A 59 -7.62 -7.86 2.30
CA ILE A 59 -6.19 -7.50 2.33
C ILE A 59 -5.30 -8.69 1.99
N GLN A 60 -5.62 -9.89 2.48
CA GLN A 60 -4.88 -11.10 2.10
C GLN A 60 -4.99 -11.38 0.59
N SER A 61 -6.20 -11.26 0.03
CA SER A 61 -6.42 -11.40 -1.41
C SER A 61 -5.63 -10.35 -2.21
N PHE A 62 -5.68 -9.09 -1.78
CA PHE A 62 -4.91 -7.99 -2.35
C PHE A 62 -3.41 -8.31 -2.42
N ALA A 63 -2.82 -8.67 -1.27
CA ALA A 63 -1.39 -8.96 -1.17
C ALA A 63 -0.97 -10.14 -2.05
N SER A 64 -1.85 -11.13 -2.24
CA SER A 64 -1.58 -12.31 -3.09
C SER A 64 -1.52 -12.02 -4.60
N ILE A 65 -2.04 -10.86 -5.03
CA ILE A 65 -2.09 -10.45 -6.44
C ILE A 65 -0.90 -9.55 -6.80
N LEU A 66 -0.25 -8.93 -5.81
CA LEU A 66 0.92 -8.08 -6.02
C LEU A 66 2.06 -8.90 -6.67
N SER A 67 2.84 -8.26 -7.54
CA SER A 67 3.95 -8.96 -8.21
C SER A 67 5.01 -9.40 -7.20
N GLU A 68 5.73 -10.50 -7.47
CA GLU A 68 6.79 -11.03 -6.59
C GLU A 68 7.91 -10.02 -6.30
N ASP A 69 8.14 -9.07 -7.21
CA ASP A 69 9.09 -7.95 -7.05
C ASP A 69 8.62 -6.86 -6.08
N THR A 70 7.37 -6.91 -5.60
CA THR A 70 6.80 -5.93 -4.66
C THR A 70 7.17 -6.32 -3.23
N GLN A 71 7.80 -5.40 -2.50
CA GLN A 71 8.02 -5.54 -1.07
C GLN A 71 6.77 -5.09 -0.31
N VAL A 72 6.18 -5.99 0.48
CA VAL A 72 4.93 -5.75 1.21
C VAL A 72 5.22 -5.61 2.70
N LEU A 73 4.61 -4.63 3.35
CA LEU A 73 4.56 -4.50 4.81
C LEU A 73 3.10 -4.42 5.27
N LEU A 74 2.73 -5.15 6.31
CA LEU A 74 1.43 -5.05 6.97
C LEU A 74 1.61 -4.38 8.33
N ARG A 75 0.94 -3.24 8.52
CA ARG A 75 0.84 -2.55 9.79
C ARG A 75 -0.60 -2.60 10.29
N VAL A 76 -0.76 -2.92 11.57
CA VAL A 76 -2.03 -2.82 12.28
C VAL A 76 -1.96 -1.70 13.29
N PHE A 77 -3.09 -1.06 13.58
CA PHE A 77 -3.16 0.02 14.56
C PHE A 77 -4.47 0.02 15.32
N GLY A 78 -4.45 0.57 16.53
CA GLY A 78 -5.60 0.57 17.44
C GLY A 78 -5.87 -0.77 18.13
N HIS A 79 -5.04 -1.79 17.90
CA HIS A 79 -5.25 -3.19 18.30
C HIS A 79 -5.04 -3.54 19.77
N GLU A 80 -4.56 -2.58 20.58
CA GLU A 80 -4.30 -2.77 22.01
C GLU A 80 -5.23 -1.93 22.88
N GLY A 81 -5.26 -2.22 24.19
CA GLY A 81 -6.06 -1.49 25.16
C GLY A 81 -7.53 -1.94 25.18
N THR A 82 -8.47 -0.98 25.30
CA THR A 82 -9.91 -1.28 25.39
C THR A 82 -10.76 -0.15 24.79
N ASN A 83 -12.02 -0.44 24.48
CA ASN A 83 -13.02 0.54 24.01
C ASN A 83 -13.48 1.54 25.10
N LYS A 84 -12.78 1.61 26.24
CA LYS A 84 -13.06 2.54 27.34
C LYS A 84 -11.97 3.60 27.41
N ASN A 85 -12.29 4.76 27.98
CA ASN A 85 -11.32 5.85 28.17
C ASN A 85 -10.06 5.41 28.92
N ALA A 86 -10.17 4.46 29.87
CA ALA A 86 -9.02 3.91 30.58
C ALA A 86 -8.02 3.16 29.67
N GLY A 87 -8.50 2.57 28.56
CA GLY A 87 -7.65 1.92 27.57
C GLY A 87 -7.15 2.86 26.46
N LYS A 88 -7.69 4.08 26.38
CA LYS A 88 -7.42 5.01 25.27
C LYS A 88 -5.94 5.30 25.11
N ALA A 89 -5.21 5.58 26.18
CA ALA A 89 -3.78 5.86 26.10
C ALA A 89 -2.98 4.69 25.48
N VAL A 90 -3.34 3.45 25.83
CA VAL A 90 -2.72 2.23 25.27
C VAL A 90 -3.08 2.08 23.80
N SER A 91 -4.37 2.18 23.46
CA SER A 91 -4.82 2.11 22.07
C SER A 91 -4.19 3.19 21.19
N CYS A 92 -4.05 4.40 21.71
CA CYS A 92 -3.47 5.53 20.98
C CYS A 92 -1.95 5.44 20.80
N ALA A 93 -1.28 4.60 21.56
CA ALA A 93 0.12 4.23 21.34
C ALA A 93 0.28 3.00 20.45
N SER A 94 -0.82 2.34 20.05
CA SER A 94 -0.83 1.06 19.36
C SER A 94 -0.71 1.21 17.85
N SER A 95 0.44 0.85 17.30
CA SER A 95 0.71 0.79 15.87
C SER A 95 1.94 -0.09 15.65
N GLU A 96 1.78 -1.18 14.91
CA GLU A 96 2.77 -2.26 14.82
C GLU A 96 2.87 -2.81 13.40
N ALA A 97 4.10 -2.90 12.87
CA ALA A 97 4.38 -3.64 11.64
C ALA A 97 4.46 -5.13 11.96
N VAL A 98 3.38 -5.86 11.66
CA VAL A 98 3.19 -7.28 12.02
C VAL A 98 3.68 -8.23 10.93
N TYR A 99 3.92 -7.69 9.74
CA TYR A 99 4.62 -8.33 8.63
C TYR A 99 5.58 -7.29 8.06
N GLY A 100 6.89 -7.46 8.22
CA GLY A 100 7.89 -6.51 7.72
C GLY A 100 8.03 -6.55 6.21
N PHE A 101 8.73 -5.56 5.63
CA PHE A 101 9.01 -5.53 4.19
C PHE A 101 9.61 -6.85 3.70
N GLY A 102 8.93 -7.46 2.74
CA GLY A 102 9.35 -8.69 2.10
C GLY A 102 8.41 -9.07 0.96
N THR A 103 8.82 -10.02 0.12
CA THR A 103 7.91 -10.66 -0.83
C THR A 103 6.76 -11.31 -0.07
N TYR A 104 5.55 -11.25 -0.62
CA TYR A 104 4.37 -11.86 0.00
C TYR A 104 4.55 -13.38 0.18
N GLU A 105 4.36 -13.85 1.41
CA GLU A 105 4.35 -15.28 1.75
C GLU A 105 3.01 -15.60 2.43
N GLN A 106 2.20 -16.44 1.79
CA GLN A 106 0.80 -16.64 2.16
C GLN A 106 0.62 -17.07 3.62
N ALA A 107 1.43 -18.01 4.10
CA ALA A 107 1.26 -18.56 5.44
C ALA A 107 1.67 -17.56 6.53
N ALA A 108 2.81 -16.89 6.33
CA ALA A 108 3.31 -15.88 7.26
C ALA A 108 2.39 -14.65 7.32
N PHE A 109 1.91 -14.18 6.17
CA PHE A 109 1.00 -13.04 6.09
C PHE A 109 -0.36 -13.33 6.75
N GLN A 110 -0.90 -14.54 6.51
CA GLN A 110 -2.13 -14.97 7.17
C GLN A 110 -1.96 -15.09 8.69
N GLN A 111 -0.81 -15.60 9.15
CA GLN A 111 -0.52 -15.68 10.58
C GLN A 111 -0.48 -14.28 11.20
N ALA A 112 0.17 -13.31 10.56
CA ALA A 112 0.22 -11.93 11.04
C ALA A 112 -1.18 -11.29 11.20
N LEU A 113 -2.09 -11.53 10.25
CA LEU A 113 -3.48 -11.04 10.33
C LEU A 113 -4.27 -11.69 11.47
N ASN A 114 -4.03 -12.96 11.78
CA ASN A 114 -4.90 -13.74 12.68
C ASN A 114 -4.64 -13.50 14.17
N VAL A 115 -3.52 -12.88 14.54
CA VAL A 115 -3.14 -12.66 15.96
C VAL A 115 -4.05 -11.64 16.65
N TYR A 116 -4.52 -10.63 15.92
CA TYR A 116 -5.14 -9.45 16.52
C TYR A 116 -6.66 -9.40 16.29
N GLY A 117 -7.40 -8.87 17.26
CA GLY A 117 -8.85 -8.64 17.17
C GLY A 117 -9.19 -7.15 17.26
N PRO A 118 -10.42 -6.76 16.87
CA PRO A 118 -10.84 -5.37 16.93
C PRO A 118 -11.06 -4.92 18.39
N THR A 119 -10.39 -3.86 18.81
CA THR A 119 -10.50 -3.25 20.15
C THR A 119 -10.00 -1.81 20.09
N GLY A 120 -10.12 -1.07 21.18
CA GLY A 120 -9.44 0.21 21.31
C GLY A 120 -10.00 1.34 20.46
N TRP A 121 -9.08 2.20 20.04
CA TRP A 121 -9.31 3.52 19.43
C TRP A 121 -8.47 3.62 18.16
N THR A 122 -8.67 4.67 17.36
CA THR A 122 -8.12 4.81 16.00
C THR A 122 -6.97 5.82 15.96
N PRO A 123 -5.70 5.40 16.14
CA PRO A 123 -4.52 6.27 16.04
C PRO A 123 -3.95 6.34 14.62
N LEU A 124 -4.75 6.76 13.64
CA LEU A 124 -4.37 6.81 12.23
C LEU A 124 -3.14 7.71 11.98
N ALA A 125 -3.05 8.85 12.65
CA ALA A 125 -1.92 9.76 12.55
C ALA A 125 -0.62 9.08 13.00
N LYS A 126 -0.66 8.33 14.11
CA LYS A 126 0.50 7.55 14.57
C LYS A 126 0.88 6.47 13.57
N ALA A 127 -0.11 5.74 13.04
CA ALA A 127 0.15 4.70 12.06
C ALA A 127 0.87 5.25 10.82
N LEU A 128 0.43 6.40 10.31
CA LEU A 128 1.09 7.08 9.18
C LEU A 128 2.51 7.57 9.53
N THR A 129 2.71 8.10 10.74
CA THR A 129 4.05 8.50 11.21
C THR A 129 4.99 7.31 11.34
N ASP A 130 4.53 6.19 11.90
CA ASP A 130 5.37 4.99 12.03
C ASP A 130 5.67 4.38 10.66
N THR A 131 4.74 4.42 9.71
CA THR A 131 4.98 4.00 8.31
C THR A 131 6.09 4.81 7.64
N LYS A 132 6.21 6.11 7.94
CA LYS A 132 7.34 6.91 7.47
C LYS A 132 8.66 6.33 7.97
N GLN A 133 8.72 5.99 9.26
CA GLN A 133 9.91 5.37 9.85
C GLN A 133 10.21 4.01 9.22
N ASP A 134 9.18 3.18 8.96
CA ASP A 134 9.36 1.88 8.33
C ASP A 134 10.06 2.01 6.96
N PHE A 135 9.61 2.95 6.12
CA PHE A 135 10.21 3.21 4.82
C PHE A 135 11.64 3.76 4.93
N GLU A 136 11.92 4.66 5.89
CA GLU A 136 13.26 5.21 6.14
C GLU A 136 14.24 4.13 6.61
N ASP A 137 13.82 3.30 7.56
CA ASP A 137 14.61 2.19 8.08
C ASP A 137 14.89 1.13 7.00
N HIS A 138 13.92 0.91 6.10
CA HIS A 138 14.07 0.03 4.95
C HIS A 138 14.91 0.65 3.81
N GLN A 139 15.17 1.96 3.84
CA GLN A 139 15.81 2.70 2.75
C GLN A 139 15.07 2.50 1.42
N ALA A 140 13.73 2.58 1.47
CA ALA A 140 12.87 2.29 0.34
C ALA A 140 13.03 3.32 -0.79
N GLU A 141 13.47 2.85 -1.96
CA GLU A 141 13.59 3.65 -3.19
C GLU A 141 12.52 3.23 -4.22
N GLY A 142 12.19 4.11 -5.16
CA GLY A 142 11.23 3.81 -6.23
C GLY A 142 9.78 4.06 -5.82
N LYS A 143 8.86 3.18 -6.25
CA LYS A 143 7.42 3.41 -6.12
C LYS A 143 6.93 3.00 -4.73
N ASN A 144 6.62 3.97 -3.88
CA ASN A 144 6.15 3.74 -2.52
C ASN A 144 4.66 4.05 -2.39
N ILE A 145 3.84 3.05 -2.02
CA ILE A 145 2.38 3.22 -1.90
C ILE A 145 1.89 2.70 -0.56
N VAL A 146 0.99 3.46 0.06
CA VAL A 146 0.30 3.12 1.29
C VAL A 146 -1.18 2.94 1.00
N TYR A 147 -1.76 1.82 1.44
CA TYR A 147 -3.20 1.59 1.46
C TYR A 147 -3.69 1.50 2.90
N VAL A 148 -4.51 2.46 3.32
CA VAL A 148 -5.19 2.42 4.62
C VAL A 148 -6.59 1.85 4.42
N VAL A 149 -6.95 0.83 5.19
CA VAL A 149 -8.33 0.32 5.32
C VAL A 149 -8.83 0.67 6.72
N SER A 150 -9.82 1.57 6.79
CA SER A 150 -10.37 2.05 8.07
C SER A 150 -11.87 2.30 7.96
N ASP A 151 -12.60 2.05 9.05
CA ASP A 151 -14.03 2.32 9.19
C ASP A 151 -14.34 3.58 10.01
N GLY A 152 -13.36 4.46 10.25
CA GLY A 152 -13.56 5.59 11.15
C GLY A 152 -12.60 6.76 10.99
N GLU A 153 -12.93 7.85 11.67
CA GLU A 153 -12.04 9.00 11.83
C GLU A 153 -10.99 8.75 12.93
N GLU A 154 -9.94 9.55 12.94
CA GLU A 154 -8.96 9.61 14.02
C GLU A 154 -9.63 9.93 15.36
N THR A 155 -9.35 9.15 16.39
CA THR A 155 -9.96 9.31 17.73
C THR A 155 -8.94 9.49 18.85
N CYS A 156 -7.65 9.54 18.53
CA CYS A 156 -6.55 9.68 19.48
C CYS A 156 -5.95 11.09 19.57
N GLY A 157 -6.52 12.06 18.84
CA GLY A 157 -6.15 13.47 18.92
C GLY A 157 -4.94 13.86 18.07
N GLY A 158 -4.45 12.95 17.24
CA GLY A 158 -3.45 13.25 16.22
C GLY A 158 -4.02 14.04 15.03
N SER A 159 -3.15 14.38 14.09
CA SER A 159 -3.51 15.02 12.82
C SER A 159 -3.14 14.11 11.64
N PRO A 160 -4.05 13.23 11.19
CA PRO A 160 -3.75 12.27 10.14
C PRO A 160 -3.40 12.92 8.81
N SER A 161 -4.06 14.02 8.45
CA SER A 161 -3.77 14.74 7.21
C SER A 161 -2.38 15.38 7.25
N GLN A 162 -1.91 15.82 8.42
CA GLN A 162 -0.52 16.29 8.56
C GLN A 162 0.46 15.12 8.44
N ALA A 163 0.21 14.00 9.12
CA ALA A 163 1.06 12.82 9.05
C ALA A 163 1.15 12.26 7.61
N ALA A 164 0.02 12.16 6.90
CA ALA A 164 -0.04 11.74 5.50
C ALA A 164 0.73 12.70 4.58
N LYS A 165 0.61 14.02 4.81
CA LYS A 165 1.36 15.02 4.07
C LYS A 165 2.87 14.87 4.27
N GLN A 166 3.31 14.69 5.50
CA GLN A 166 4.73 14.48 5.80
C GLN A 166 5.26 13.19 5.18
N LEU A 167 4.49 12.11 5.26
CA LEU A 167 4.81 10.83 4.62
C LEU A 167 4.97 11.00 3.10
N HIS A 168 4.09 11.76 2.44
CA HIS A 168 4.15 12.04 1.01
C HIS A 168 5.32 12.96 0.61
N GLU A 169 5.51 14.08 1.31
CA GLU A 169 6.43 15.15 0.87
C GLU A 169 7.88 14.98 1.37
N GLU A 170 8.11 14.24 2.46
CA GLU A 170 9.42 14.20 3.11
C GLU A 170 10.22 12.93 2.73
N GLY A 171 10.98 13.02 1.64
CA GLY A 171 12.13 12.15 1.35
C GLY A 171 11.83 10.74 0.82
N ILE A 172 10.57 10.28 0.85
CA ILE A 172 10.17 8.91 0.48
C ILE A 172 9.27 8.89 -0.77
N ASP A 173 8.66 10.03 -1.15
CA ASP A 173 7.72 10.16 -2.28
C ASP A 173 6.64 9.05 -2.30
N THR A 174 5.82 9.01 -1.25
CA THR A 174 4.77 8.00 -1.10
C THR A 174 3.43 8.47 -1.62
N ILE A 175 2.60 7.58 -2.15
CA ILE A 175 1.16 7.85 -2.37
C ILE A 175 0.34 7.19 -1.26
N VAL A 176 -0.47 7.96 -0.53
CA VAL A 176 -1.34 7.45 0.54
C VAL A 176 -2.79 7.35 0.05
N ASN A 177 -3.20 6.13 -0.29
CA ASN A 177 -4.57 5.80 -0.64
C ASN A 177 -5.36 5.39 0.61
N ILE A 178 -6.62 5.80 0.68
CA ILE A 178 -7.52 5.48 1.79
C ILE A 178 -8.75 4.76 1.25
N ILE A 179 -9.02 3.57 1.77
CA ILE A 179 -10.29 2.87 1.60
C ILE A 179 -11.13 3.06 2.86
N GLY A 180 -12.21 3.83 2.75
CA GLY A 180 -13.18 4.03 3.83
C GLY A 180 -14.22 2.91 3.81
N PHE A 181 -14.19 2.02 4.80
CA PHE A 181 -15.01 0.81 4.82
C PHE A 181 -16.22 0.96 5.75
N ASP A 182 -17.43 0.97 5.18
CA ASP A 182 -18.70 1.19 5.88
C ASP A 182 -18.65 2.40 6.84
N VAL A 183 -18.32 3.55 6.26
CA VAL A 183 -18.16 4.84 6.96
C VAL A 183 -19.33 5.77 6.70
N ASN A 184 -19.67 6.61 7.68
CA ASN A 184 -20.63 7.70 7.51
C ASN A 184 -20.00 8.92 6.80
N GLU A 185 -20.83 9.92 6.48
CA GLU A 185 -20.38 11.11 5.74
C GLU A 185 -19.29 11.92 6.46
N LYS A 186 -19.32 11.97 7.80
CA LYS A 186 -18.34 12.71 8.61
C LYS A 186 -16.98 12.01 8.55
N GLU A 187 -16.97 10.70 8.80
CA GLU A 187 -15.78 9.85 8.71
C GLU A 187 -15.20 9.89 7.30
N ALA A 188 -16.04 9.74 6.27
CA ALA A 188 -15.64 9.83 4.87
C ALA A 188 -14.98 11.18 4.54
N LYS A 189 -15.52 12.30 5.05
CA LYS A 189 -14.92 13.63 4.85
C LYS A 189 -13.54 13.72 5.50
N SER A 190 -13.38 13.18 6.69
CA SER A 190 -12.08 13.11 7.39
C SER A 190 -11.07 12.32 6.56
N LEU A 191 -11.40 11.07 6.22
CA LEU A 191 -10.56 10.17 5.43
C LEU A 191 -10.19 10.72 4.04
N LYS A 192 -11.14 11.37 3.35
CA LYS A 192 -10.87 12.10 2.08
C LYS A 192 -9.78 13.16 2.24
N SER A 193 -9.78 13.88 3.36
CA SER A 193 -8.78 14.91 3.62
C SER A 193 -7.38 14.31 3.82
N VAL A 194 -7.31 13.11 4.42
CA VAL A 194 -6.05 12.38 4.62
C VAL A 194 -5.49 11.90 3.29
N ALA A 195 -6.31 11.23 2.47
CA ALA A 195 -5.91 10.77 1.13
C ALA A 195 -5.37 11.92 0.29
N LYS A 196 -6.11 13.04 0.24
CA LYS A 196 -5.70 14.24 -0.49
C LYS A 196 -4.36 14.79 0.01
N ALA A 197 -4.16 14.83 1.32
CA ALA A 197 -2.92 15.35 1.90
C ALA A 197 -1.72 14.45 1.61
N GLY A 198 -1.91 13.12 1.55
CA GLY A 198 -0.88 12.16 1.16
C GLY A 198 -0.79 11.89 -0.35
N GLY A 199 -1.32 12.77 -1.20
CA GLY A 199 -1.20 12.67 -2.66
C GLY A 199 -2.00 11.53 -3.31
N GLY A 200 -2.82 10.79 -2.56
CA GLY A 200 -3.55 9.62 -3.04
C GLY A 200 -5.05 9.84 -3.21
N GLN A 201 -5.77 8.72 -3.33
CA GLN A 201 -7.20 8.69 -3.58
C GLN A 201 -7.98 8.13 -2.39
N TYR A 202 -9.19 8.64 -2.20
CA TYR A 202 -10.17 8.06 -1.29
C TYR A 202 -11.17 7.21 -2.06
N GLN A 203 -11.40 5.98 -1.61
CA GLN A 203 -12.35 5.05 -2.20
C GLN A 203 -13.33 4.56 -1.12
N PRO A 204 -14.64 4.83 -1.24
CA PRO A 204 -15.62 4.28 -0.31
C PRO A 204 -15.93 2.82 -0.66
N ALA A 205 -16.03 1.96 0.36
CA ALA A 205 -16.53 0.60 0.23
C ALA A 205 -17.66 0.39 1.24
N ALA A 206 -18.88 0.16 0.78
CA ALA A 206 -20.04 -0.05 1.64
C ALA A 206 -20.16 -1.49 2.16
N ASN A 207 -19.57 -2.46 1.47
CA ASN A 207 -19.65 -3.88 1.81
C ASN A 207 -18.43 -4.67 1.34
N ALA A 208 -18.46 -5.98 1.57
CA ALA A 208 -17.37 -6.88 1.23
C ALA A 208 -17.10 -6.93 -0.29
N GLU A 209 -18.13 -6.88 -1.13
CA GLU A 209 -17.96 -6.92 -2.58
C GLU A 209 -17.19 -5.69 -3.07
N GLU A 210 -17.62 -4.49 -2.63
CA GLU A 210 -16.96 -3.24 -3.01
C GLU A 210 -15.52 -3.16 -2.50
N LEU A 211 -15.27 -3.56 -1.25
CA LEU A 211 -13.91 -3.57 -0.69
C LEU A 211 -12.98 -4.49 -1.49
N ASN A 212 -13.46 -5.70 -1.81
CA ASN A 212 -12.71 -6.64 -2.64
C ASN A 212 -12.46 -6.10 -4.05
N HIS A 213 -13.47 -5.47 -4.67
CA HIS A 213 -13.36 -4.91 -6.00
C HIS A 213 -12.31 -3.79 -6.07
N ILE A 214 -12.35 -2.85 -5.12
CA ILE A 214 -11.38 -1.76 -5.02
C ILE A 214 -9.97 -2.32 -4.90
N LEU A 215 -9.73 -3.20 -3.93
CA LEU A 215 -8.40 -3.74 -3.69
C LEU A 215 -7.88 -4.56 -4.87
N GLN A 216 -8.71 -5.40 -5.50
CA GLN A 216 -8.31 -6.13 -6.70
C GLN A 216 -7.95 -5.20 -7.87
N LYS A 217 -8.73 -4.14 -8.08
CA LYS A 217 -8.44 -3.13 -9.10
C LYS A 217 -7.09 -2.45 -8.82
N GLU A 218 -6.83 -2.08 -7.57
CA GLU A 218 -5.56 -1.47 -7.16
C GLU A 218 -4.38 -2.43 -7.37
N ALA A 219 -4.50 -3.70 -6.97
CA ALA A 219 -3.43 -4.69 -7.18
C ALA A 219 -3.07 -4.86 -8.66
N ASN A 220 -4.09 -4.91 -9.53
CA ASN A 220 -3.90 -5.04 -10.97
C ASN A 220 -3.23 -3.81 -11.61
N SER A 221 -3.19 -2.67 -10.92
CA SER A 221 -2.47 -1.48 -11.38
C SER A 221 -0.95 -1.54 -11.12
N PHE A 222 -0.47 -2.47 -10.28
CA PHE A 222 0.96 -2.72 -10.06
C PHE A 222 1.58 -3.72 -11.04
N GLY A 223 0.75 -4.49 -11.74
CA GLY A 223 1.18 -5.48 -12.72
C GLY A 223 1.42 -4.94 -14.12
N GLN A 224 1.11 -3.66 -14.37
CA GLN A 224 1.28 -2.98 -15.66
C GLN A 224 2.48 -2.04 -15.67
#